data_AF-A0A522UBF1-F1
#
_entry.id   AF-A0A522UBF1-F1
#
_cell.length_a   1.000
_cell.length_b   1.000
_cell.length_c   1.000
_cell.angle_alpha   90.00
_cell.angle_beta   90.00
_cell.angle_gamma   90.00
#
_symmetry.space_group_name_H-M   'P 1'
#
loop_
_entity.id
_entity.type
_entity.pdbx_description
1 polymer ?
#
loop_
_entity_poly.entity_id
_entity_poly.type
_entity_poly.pdbx_seq_one_letter_code
_entity_poly.pdbx_strand_id
1 'polypeptide(L)'
;MSDIIELRSIALLPSYRNRGIGSALVGAILKHAAELTDTVYLRTTSPVFFEKKGAHRLENEEKKVIWNECDECNKFNICKQVLMKFDLKNPIFFKNP
;
A
#
# COMPACT_ATOMS: atom_id res chain seq x y z
N MET A 1 -0.66 20.04 8.49
CA MET A 1 -1.05 18.74 7.92
C MET A 1 0.24 18.04 7.54
N SER A 2 0.49 16.84 8.05
CA SER A 2 1.57 16.01 7.53
C SER A 2 1.13 15.44 6.20
N ASP A 3 1.99 15.51 5.18
CA ASP A 3 1.68 14.94 3.87
C ASP A 3 1.52 13.43 4.00
N ILE A 4 0.41 12.92 3.48
CA ILE A 4 0.15 11.48 3.41
C ILE A 4 0.87 10.95 2.19
N ILE A 5 1.80 10.03 2.40
CA ILE A 5 2.45 9.31 1.31
C ILE A 5 1.72 7.99 1.07
N GLU A 6 1.33 7.77 -0.19
CA GLU A 6 0.60 6.58 -0.58
C GLU A 6 1.18 5.89 -1.82
N LEU A 7 1.06 4.57 -1.86
CA LEU A 7 1.37 3.76 -3.03
C LEU A 7 0.10 3.55 -3.86
N ARG A 8 0.11 4.04 -5.11
CA ARG A 8 -1.02 3.97 -6.05
C ARG A 8 -0.65 3.38 -7.40
N SER A 9 -1.67 2.97 -8.14
CA SER A 9 -1.60 2.65 -9.57
C SER A 9 -0.59 1.56 -9.96
N ILE A 10 -0.36 0.58 -9.07
CA ILE A 10 0.46 -0.59 -9.37
C ILE A 10 -0.39 -1.68 -10.02
N ALA A 11 -0.05 -2.06 -11.24
CA ALA A 11 -0.69 -3.15 -11.96
C ALA A 11 0.32 -3.90 -12.81
N LEU A 12 0.08 -5.20 -13.00
CA LEU A 12 0.81 -6.03 -13.96
C LEU A 12 -0.18 -6.74 -14.88
N LEU A 13 0.16 -6.76 -16.16
CA LEU A 13 -0.50 -7.60 -17.16
C LEU A 13 -0.45 -9.07 -16.71
N PRO A 14 -1.51 -9.86 -16.92
CA PRO A 14 -1.57 -11.25 -16.48
C PRO A 14 -0.37 -12.10 -16.91
N SER A 15 0.14 -11.91 -18.13
CA SER A 15 1.30 -12.62 -18.68
C SER A 15 2.62 -12.36 -17.93
N TYR A 16 2.70 -11.29 -17.16
CA TYR A 16 3.89 -10.88 -16.39
C TYR A 16 3.77 -11.15 -14.88
N ARG A 17 2.66 -11.73 -14.42
CA ARG A 17 2.47 -12.10 -13.01
C ARG A 17 3.31 -13.32 -12.64
N ASN A 18 3.56 -13.50 -11.34
CA ASN A 18 4.33 -14.62 -10.77
C ASN A 18 5.80 -14.72 -11.25
N ARG A 19 6.36 -13.65 -11.82
CA ARG A 19 7.76 -13.56 -12.26
C ARG A 19 8.65 -12.69 -11.36
N GLY A 20 8.18 -12.35 -10.16
CA GLY A 20 8.89 -11.43 -9.25
C GLY A 20 8.84 -9.94 -9.62
N ILE A 21 8.36 -9.58 -10.81
CA ILE A 21 8.32 -8.19 -11.31
C ILE A 21 7.59 -7.24 -10.35
N GLY A 22 6.42 -7.65 -9.85
CA GLY A 22 5.63 -6.80 -8.95
C GLY A 22 6.32 -6.57 -7.61
N SER A 23 7.00 -7.61 -7.10
CA SER A 23 7.82 -7.50 -5.90
C SER A 23 8.97 -6.52 -6.10
N ALA A 24 9.68 -6.61 -7.23
CA ALA A 24 10.79 -5.73 -7.54
C ALA A 24 10.33 -4.27 -7.70
N LEU A 25 9.22 -4.05 -8.41
CA LEU A 25 8.63 -2.72 -8.60
C LEU A 25 8.25 -2.08 -7.25
N VAL A 26 7.50 -2.79 -6.42
CA VAL A 26 7.09 -2.28 -5.11
C VAL A 26 8.28 -2.07 -4.18
N GLY A 27 9.27 -2.98 -4.19
CA GLY A 27 10.49 -2.82 -3.40
C GLY A 27 11.29 -1.57 -3.78
N ALA A 28 11.44 -1.30 -5.08
CA ALA A 28 12.13 -0.11 -5.55
C ALA A 28 11.41 1.19 -5.13
N ILE A 29 10.07 1.22 -5.23
CA ILE A 29 9.27 2.37 -4.81
C ILE A 29 9.36 2.59 -3.30
N LEU A 30 9.24 1.53 -2.50
CA LEU A 30 9.30 1.64 -1.03
C LEU A 30 10.69 2.02 -0.53
N LYS A 31 11.75 1.61 -1.23
CA LYS A 31 13.11 2.08 -0.95
C LYS A 31 13.23 3.60 -1.12
N HIS A 32 12.67 4.15 -2.19
CA HIS A 32 12.67 5.60 -2.40
C HIS A 32 11.75 6.31 -1.40
N ALA A 33 10.56 5.77 -1.13
CA ALA A 33 9.63 6.35 -0.16
C ALA A 33 10.21 6.43 1.26
N ALA A 34 11.13 5.53 1.64
CA ALA A 34 11.81 5.54 2.93
C ALA A 34 12.69 6.79 3.16
N GLU A 35 13.05 7.51 2.09
CA GLU A 35 13.76 8.79 2.17
C GLU A 35 12.81 9.96 2.53
N LEU A 36 11.50 9.74 2.38
CA LEU A 36 10.47 10.77 2.50
C LEU A 36 9.57 10.59 3.72
N THR A 37 9.35 9.33 4.14
CA THR A 37 8.38 8.97 5.17
C THR A 37 8.75 7.68 5.88
N ASP A 38 8.26 7.54 7.10
CA ASP A 38 8.32 6.30 7.87
C ASP A 38 7.14 5.37 7.59
N THR A 39 6.08 5.89 6.96
CA THR A 39 4.82 5.19 6.73
C THR A 39 4.33 5.41 5.31
N VAL A 40 3.93 4.34 4.64
CA VAL A 40 3.26 4.41 3.32
C VAL A 40 1.90 3.74 3.39
N TYR A 41 0.85 4.44 3.01
CA TYR A 41 -0.51 3.91 2.94
C TYR A 41 -0.83 3.36 1.55
N LEU A 42 -1.78 2.43 1.46
CA LEU A 42 -2.31 1.96 0.18
C LEU A 42 -3.74 1.44 0.28
N ARG A 43 -4.41 1.46 -0.86
CA ARG A 43 -5.72 0.84 -1.10
C ARG A 43 -5.60 -0.22 -2.19
N THR A 44 -6.03 -1.45 -1.91
CA THR A 44 -5.80 -2.57 -2.84
C THR A 44 -6.93 -3.59 -2.85
N THR A 45 -7.22 -4.16 -4.01
CA THR A 45 -8.08 -5.35 -4.14
C THR A 45 -7.28 -6.66 -4.07
N SER A 46 -5.95 -6.58 -3.94
CA SER A 46 -5.03 -7.72 -3.88
C SER A 46 -4.20 -7.70 -2.58
N PRO A 47 -4.83 -7.75 -1.38
CA PRO A 47 -4.14 -7.51 -0.12
C PRO A 47 -3.05 -8.55 0.20
N VAL A 48 -3.27 -9.82 -0.16
CA VAL A 48 -2.31 -10.92 0.09
C VAL A 48 -0.94 -10.67 -0.55
N PHE A 49 -0.91 -9.99 -1.70
CA PHE A 49 0.36 -9.61 -2.34
C PHE A 49 1.16 -8.64 -1.46
N PHE A 50 0.50 -7.64 -0.88
CA PHE A 50 1.14 -6.61 -0.05
C PHE A 50 1.45 -7.12 1.36
N GLU A 51 0.64 -8.03 1.91
CA GLU A 51 0.94 -8.73 3.17
C GLU A 51 2.27 -9.49 3.08
N LYS A 52 2.49 -10.21 1.98
CA LYS A 52 3.77 -10.89 1.70
C LYS A 52 4.95 -9.94 1.54
N LYS A 53 4.69 -8.64 1.36
CA LYS A 53 5.72 -7.59 1.29
C LYS A 53 5.89 -6.85 2.62
N GLY A 54 5.14 -7.22 3.66
CA GLY A 54 5.23 -6.63 4.99
C GLY A 54 4.23 -5.49 5.25
N ALA A 55 3.24 -5.28 4.39
CA ALA A 55 2.12 -4.41 4.74
C ALA A 55 1.15 -5.14 5.67
N HIS A 56 0.51 -4.42 6.57
CA HIS A 56 -0.61 -4.94 7.34
C HIS A 56 -1.87 -4.12 7.12
N ARG A 57 -3.00 -4.75 7.40
CA ARG A 57 -4.33 -4.16 7.23
C ARG A 57 -4.62 -3.19 8.37
N LEU A 58 -5.45 -2.19 8.07
CA LEU A 58 -6.06 -1.29 9.04
C LEU A 58 -7.58 -1.39 8.93
N GLU A 59 -8.28 -0.73 9.86
CA GLU A 59 -9.74 -0.69 9.84
C GLU A 59 -10.24 0.08 8.62
N ASN A 60 -11.36 -0.39 8.04
CA ASN A 60 -11.85 0.15 6.78
C ASN A 60 -12.25 1.63 6.92
N GLU A 61 -12.78 2.01 8.08
CA GLU A 61 -13.25 3.34 8.46
C GLU A 61 -12.12 4.38 8.45
N GLU A 62 -10.87 3.97 8.74
CA GLU A 62 -9.71 4.87 8.75
C GLU A 62 -9.44 5.49 7.38
N LYS A 63 -9.94 4.88 6.29
CA LYS A 63 -9.86 5.48 4.94
C LYS A 63 -10.46 6.87 4.88
N LYS A 64 -11.53 7.15 5.65
CA LYS A 64 -12.18 8.47 5.65
C LYS A 64 -11.32 9.54 6.31
N VAL A 65 -10.46 9.14 7.24
CA VAL A 65 -9.51 10.03 7.90
C VAL A 65 -8.29 10.29 7.01
N ILE A 66 -7.86 9.26 6.27
CA ILE A 66 -6.66 9.32 5.43
C ILE A 66 -6.97 9.98 4.07
N TRP A 67 -8.15 9.75 3.49
CA TRP A 67 -8.50 10.23 2.17
C TRP A 67 -9.87 10.89 2.14
N ASN A 68 -9.89 12.19 1.83
CA ASN A 68 -11.13 12.95 1.60
C ASN A 68 -12.00 12.28 0.51
N GLU A 69 -11.39 11.73 -0.54
CA GLU A 69 -12.11 11.02 -1.60
C GLU A 69 -12.82 9.74 -1.12
N CYS A 70 -12.41 9.16 0.02
CA CYS A 70 -13.10 8.05 0.66
C CYS A 70 -14.21 8.55 1.61
N ASP A 71 -14.00 9.68 2.28
CA ASP A 71 -15.00 10.30 3.15
C ASP A 71 -16.24 10.74 2.34
N GLU A 72 -16.03 11.37 1.20
CA GLU A 72 -17.09 11.86 0.30
C GLU A 72 -17.67 10.76 -0.61
N CYS A 73 -17.18 9.51 -0.51
CA CYS A 73 -17.56 8.45 -1.43
C CYS A 73 -18.92 7.83 -1.10
N ASN A 74 -19.91 8.04 -1.98
CA ASN A 74 -21.22 7.38 -1.89
C ASN A 74 -21.18 5.85 -2.07
N LYS A 75 -20.05 5.29 -2.53
CA LYS A 75 -19.81 3.84 -2.67
C LYS A 75 -18.94 3.25 -1.56
N PHE A 76 -18.63 4.02 -0.51
CA PHE A 76 -17.73 3.58 0.56
C PHE A 76 -18.13 2.23 1.16
N ASN A 77 -19.42 2.05 1.46
CA ASN A 77 -19.96 0.85 2.11
C ASN A 77 -19.85 -0.43 1.25
N ILE A 78 -19.62 -0.30 -0.05
CA ILE A 78 -19.45 -1.43 -0.98
C ILE A 78 -18.02 -1.50 -1.56
N CYS A 79 -17.11 -0.67 -1.06
CA CYS A 79 -15.74 -0.61 -1.54
C CYS A 79 -14.99 -1.91 -1.19
N LYS A 80 -14.48 -2.59 -2.22
CA LYS A 80 -13.71 -3.84 -2.06
C LYS A 80 -12.21 -3.63 -1.85
N GLN A 81 -11.73 -2.39 -1.95
CA GLN A 81 -10.33 -2.10 -1.67
C GLN A 81 -10.09 -2.24 -0.17
N VAL A 82 -8.99 -2.84 0.23
CA VAL A 82 -8.55 -2.94 1.62
C VAL A 82 -7.57 -1.82 1.89
N LEU A 83 -7.69 -1.16 3.04
CA LEU A 83 -6.69 -0.22 3.53
C LEU A 83 -5.54 -0.99 4.18
N MET A 84 -4.32 -0.64 3.79
CA MET A 84 -3.11 -1.21 4.38
C MET A 84 -2.04 -0.13 4.57
N LYS A 85 -1.05 -0.42 5.42
CA LYS A 85 0.14 0.41 5.55
C LYS A 85 1.43 -0.41 5.59
N PHE A 86 2.52 0.22 5.20
CA PHE A 86 3.89 -0.23 5.45
C PHE A 86 4.52 0.65 6.52
N ASP A 87 5.12 0.05 7.55
CA ASP A 87 6.00 0.74 8.50
C ASP A 87 7.46 0.58 8.04
N LEU A 88 8.04 1.63 7.45
CA LEU A 88 9.38 1.62 6.86
C LEU A 88 10.50 1.76 7.90
N LYS A 89 10.20 2.29 9.08
CA LYS A 89 11.12 2.32 10.24
C LYS A 89 11.37 0.95 10.86
N ASN A 90 10.61 -0.08 10.48
CA ASN A 90 10.78 -1.41 11.05
C ASN A 90 12.09 -2.04 10.53
N PRO A 91 13.04 -2.43 11.41
CA PRO A 91 14.32 -3.03 10.99
C PRO A 91 14.15 -4.35 10.23
N ILE A 92 12.96 -4.95 10.21
CA ILE A 92 12.62 -6.13 9.41
C ILE A 92 12.38 -5.77 7.93
N PHE A 93 11.95 -4.54 7.63
CA PHE A 93 11.48 -4.14 6.30
C PHE A 93 12.56 -4.24 5.22
N PHE A 94 13.83 -3.94 5.56
CA PHE A 94 14.96 -4.01 4.63
C PHE A 94 15.81 -5.28 4.75
N LYS A 95 15.40 -6.27 5.56
CA LYS A 95 16.19 -7.49 5.79
C LYS A 95 15.91 -8.64 4.81
N ASN A 96 14.95 -8.49 3.91
CA ASN A 96 14.65 -9.52 2.90
C ASN A 96 15.11 -9.08 1.51
N PRO A 97 16.22 -9.64 0.98
CA PRO A 97 16.59 -9.50 -0.43
C PRO A 97 15.62 -10.25 -1.36
#